data_AF-A0A3L6FLS3-F1
#
_entry.id   AF-A0A3L6FLS3-F1
#
_cell.length_a   1.000
_cell.length_b   1.000
_cell.length_c   1.000
_cell.angle_alpha   90.00
_cell.angle_beta   90.00
_cell.angle_gamma   90.00
#
_symmetry.space_group_name_H-M   'P 1'
#
loop_
_entity.id
_entity.type
_entity.pdbx_description
1 polymer ?
#
loop_
_entity_poly.entity_id
_entity_poly.type
_entity_poly.pdbx_seq_one_letter_code
_entity_poly.pdbx_strand_id
1 'polypeptide(L)'
;WSSLFNSIIDIHSLIELDLSGRLYTWSNNKDPPTFEKLDRFLASPEWILQFKNVVVIGLNRTLSDHVPLCLKTDSPSILKRDFRYELC
;
A
#
# COMPACT_ATOMS: atom_id res chain seq x y z
N TRP A 1 -13.35 -14.86 -5.96
CA TRP A 1 -12.99 -13.64 -5.23
C TRP A 1 -12.15 -12.68 -6.05
N SER A 2 -11.16 -13.14 -6.84
CA SER A 2 -10.37 -12.27 -7.74
C SER A 2 -11.18 -11.55 -8.82
N SER A 3 -12.21 -12.17 -9.39
CA SER A 3 -13.01 -11.56 -10.46
C SER A 3 -13.77 -10.31 -10.02
N LEU A 4 -14.51 -10.39 -8.91
CA LEU A 4 -15.25 -9.23 -8.38
C LEU A 4 -14.32 -8.08 -7.99
N PHE A 5 -13.19 -8.40 -7.35
CA PHE A 5 -12.17 -7.40 -7.00
C PHE A 5 -11.64 -6.69 -8.25
N ASN A 6 -11.25 -7.44 -9.27
CA ASN A 6 -10.78 -6.87 -10.54
C ASN A 6 -11.90 -6.09 -11.25
N SER A 7 -13.14 -6.57 -11.24
CA SER A 7 -14.27 -5.83 -11.81
C SER A 7 -14.49 -4.48 -11.13
N ILE A 8 -14.33 -4.38 -9.81
CA ILE A 8 -14.43 -3.11 -9.09
C ILE A 8 -13.30 -2.16 -9.52
N ILE A 9 -12.07 -2.68 -9.63
CA ILE A 9 -10.92 -1.91 -10.15
C ILE A 9 -11.24 -1.36 -11.53
N ASP A 10 -11.73 -2.20 -12.44
CA ASP A 10 -12.01 -1.84 -13.82
C ASP A 10 -13.17 -0.83 -13.92
N ILE A 11 -14.29 -1.08 -13.22
CA ILE A 11 -15.49 -0.22 -13.22
C ILE A 11 -15.15 1.19 -12.74
N HIS A 12 -14.28 1.30 -11.74
CA HIS A 12 -13.87 2.59 -11.18
C HIS A 12 -12.58 3.13 -11.80
N SER A 13 -12.02 2.46 -12.82
CA SER A 13 -10.77 2.82 -13.49
C SER A 13 -9.63 3.09 -12.48
N LEU A 14 -9.57 2.29 -11.42
CA LEU A 14 -8.58 2.47 -10.37
C LEU A 14 -7.20 2.06 -10.87
N ILE A 15 -6.21 2.88 -10.56
CA ILE A 15 -4.82 2.68 -10.92
C ILE A 15 -4.06 2.31 -9.65
N GLU A 16 -3.30 1.22 -9.72
CA GLU A 16 -2.40 0.84 -8.64
C GLU A 16 -1.20 1.79 -8.59
N LEU A 17 -0.91 2.33 -7.40
CA LEU A 17 0.25 3.17 -7.16
C LEU A 17 1.50 2.31 -6.93
N ASP A 18 2.61 2.72 -7.52
CA ASP A 18 3.88 2.02 -7.41
C ASP A 18 4.45 2.05 -5.98
N LEU A 19 4.86 0.87 -5.51
CA LEU A 19 5.53 0.70 -4.23
C LEU A 19 7.03 0.94 -4.40
N SER A 20 7.54 1.97 -3.74
CA SER A 20 8.97 2.28 -3.73
C SER A 20 9.73 1.51 -2.65
N GLY A 21 10.91 1.01 -3.02
CA GLY A 21 11.89 0.40 -2.12
C GLY A 21 11.56 -1.03 -1.67
N ARG A 22 10.43 -1.62 -2.09
CA ARG A 22 10.04 -3.00 -1.76
C ARG A 22 9.23 -3.65 -2.88
N LEU A 23 9.35 -4.97 -3.01
CA LEU A 23 8.60 -5.77 -3.98
C LEU A 23 7.40 -6.51 -3.37
N TYR A 24 7.47 -6.80 -2.07
CA TYR A 24 6.49 -7.62 -1.35
C TYR A 24 6.00 -6.89 -0.11
N THR A 25 4.76 -7.16 0.27
CA THR A 25 4.12 -6.56 1.45
C THR A 25 3.80 -7.58 2.52
N TRP A 26 3.97 -8.87 2.23
CA TRP A 26 3.69 -9.94 3.18
C TRP A 26 4.73 -11.05 3.08
N SER A 27 4.98 -11.73 4.20
CA SER A 27 5.74 -12.99 4.24
C SER A 27 5.12 -13.98 5.21
N ASN A 28 5.10 -15.26 4.85
CA ASN A 28 4.60 -16.31 5.74
C ASN A 28 5.50 -16.59 6.96
N ASN A 29 6.67 -15.93 7.08
CA ASN A 29 7.66 -16.11 8.14
C ASN A 29 8.11 -17.58 8.35
N LYS A 30 8.05 -18.42 7.31
CA LYS A 30 8.56 -19.81 7.33
C LYS A 30 9.96 -19.89 6.73
N ASP A 31 10.57 -21.07 6.84
CA ASP A 31 11.82 -21.41 6.17
C ASP A 31 11.59 -22.59 5.20
N PRO A 32 11.72 -22.40 3.87
CA PRO A 32 11.98 -21.14 3.19
C PRO A 32 10.77 -20.19 3.21
N PRO A 33 10.99 -18.85 3.21
CA PRO A 33 9.89 -17.90 3.25
C PRO A 33 9.20 -17.77 1.89
N THR A 34 7.87 -17.65 1.92
CA THR A 34 7.06 -17.18 0.80
C THR A 34 6.86 -15.67 0.94
N PHE A 35 6.93 -14.94 -0.17
CA PHE A 35 6.68 -13.50 -0.22
C PHE A 35 5.58 -13.18 -1.22
N GLU A 36 4.62 -12.35 -0.81
CA GLU A 36 3.50 -11.94 -1.65
C GLU A 36 3.25 -10.43 -1.56
N LYS A 37 2.63 -9.86 -2.59
CA LYS A 37 2.16 -8.47 -2.61
C LYS A 37 0.64 -8.46 -2.41
N LEU A 38 0.24 -8.36 -1.15
CA LEU A 38 -1.16 -8.42 -0.71
C LEU A 38 -1.75 -7.02 -0.48
N ASP A 39 -0.92 -6.06 -0.09
CA ASP A 39 -1.32 -4.70 0.26
C ASP A 39 -1.04 -3.75 -0.91
N ARG A 40 -2.04 -2.98 -1.32
CA ARG A 40 -1.99 -2.12 -2.51
C ARG A 40 -2.70 -0.80 -2.24
N PHE A 41 -2.16 0.29 -2.78
CA PHE A 41 -2.89 1.54 -2.90
C PHE A 41 -3.45 1.65 -4.31
N LEU A 42 -4.76 1.84 -4.40
CA LEU A 42 -5.49 2.03 -5.64
C LEU A 42 -6.09 3.44 -5.60
N ALA A 43 -5.90 4.21 -6.67
CA ALA A 43 -6.38 5.58 -6.76
C ALA A 43 -7.10 5.83 -8.09
N SER A 44 -8.11 6.70 -8.08
CA SER A 44 -8.75 7.10 -9.33
C SER A 44 -7.83 8.03 -10.13
N PRO A 45 -8.02 8.14 -11.46
CA PRO A 45 -7.23 9.03 -12.30
C PRO A 45 -7.32 10.49 -11.85
N GLU A 46 -8.51 10.94 -11.41
CA GLU A 46 -8.75 12.29 -10.91
C GLU A 46 -7.91 12.58 -9.66
N TRP A 47 -7.81 11.60 -8.75
CA TRP A 47 -7.01 11.72 -7.55
C TRP A 47 -5.51 11.81 -7.87
N ILE A 48 -5.02 11.00 -8.82
CA ILE A 48 -3.61 11.03 -9.26
C ILE A 48 -3.27 12.39 -9.89
N LEU A 49 -4.18 12.96 -10.69
CA LEU A 49 -4.00 14.29 -11.27
C LEU A 49 -3.91 15.40 -10.21
N GLN A 50 -4.62 15.23 -9.08
CA GLN A 50 -4.56 16.15 -7.94
C GLN A 50 -3.26 16.00 -7.13
N PHE A 51 -2.74 14.78 -6.96
CA PHE A 51 -1.55 14.48 -6.16
C PHE A 51 -0.40 13.93 -7.02
N LYS A 52 0.19 14.79 -7.84
CA LYS A 52 1.14 14.41 -8.90
C LYS A 52 2.43 13.75 -8.42
N ASN A 53 2.94 14.11 -7.24
CA ASN A 53 4.14 13.48 -6.67
C ASN A 53 3.80 12.52 -5.52
N VAL A 54 2.68 11.79 -5.65
CA VAL A 54 2.36 10.73 -4.71
C VAL A 54 3.42 9.63 -4.76
N VAL A 55 3.86 9.16 -3.60
CA VAL A 55 4.78 8.02 -3.47
C VAL A 55 4.27 7.08 -2.41
N VAL A 56 4.20 5.79 -2.71
CA VAL A 56 3.98 4.74 -1.71
C VAL A 56 5.34 4.22 -1.27
N ILE A 57 5.60 4.22 0.04
CA ILE A 57 6.82 3.62 0.60
C ILE A 57 6.46 2.49 1.56
N GLY A 58 7.23 1.41 1.53
CA GLY A 58 7.11 0.35 2.52
C GLY A 58 7.95 0.65 3.76
N LEU A 59 7.30 0.78 4.92
CA LEU A 59 7.95 1.03 6.19
C LEU A 59 8.70 -0.22 6.70
N ASN A 60 9.57 -0.02 7.70
CA ASN A 60 10.27 -1.14 8.30
C ASN A 60 9.30 -2.01 9.10
N ARG A 61 9.27 -3.28 8.73
CA ARG A 61 8.55 -4.34 9.44
C ARG A 61 9.24 -4.63 10.76
N THR A 62 8.47 -4.73 11.84
CA THR A 62 8.95 -5.17 13.16
C THR A 62 8.57 -6.63 13.41
N LEU A 63 7.38 -6.89 13.94
CA LEU A 63 6.91 -8.22 14.34
C LEU A 63 5.78 -8.78 13.46
N SER A 64 5.13 -7.94 12.65
CA SER A 64 4.07 -8.38 11.74
C SER A 64 4.66 -9.17 10.56
N ASP A 65 3.88 -10.09 10.02
CA ASP A 65 4.06 -10.72 8.72
C ASP A 65 3.82 -9.74 7.55
N HIS A 66 3.08 -8.65 7.80
CA HIS A 66 2.86 -7.56 6.84
C HIS A 66 3.90 -6.43 6.96
N VAL A 67 4.14 -5.78 5.83
CA VAL A 67 4.90 -4.55 5.71
C VAL A 67 3.92 -3.38 5.64
N PRO A 68 3.95 -2.45 6.60
CA PRO A 68 3.11 -1.27 6.54
C PRO A 68 3.47 -0.40 5.36
N LEU A 69 2.47 0.09 4.64
CA LEU A 69 2.65 1.00 3.53
C LEU A 69 2.27 2.42 3.94
N CYS A 70 3.06 3.39 3.51
CA CYS A 70 2.84 4.81 3.77
C CYS A 70 2.71 5.56 2.45
N LEU A 71 1.57 6.23 2.28
CA LEU A 71 1.30 7.13 1.17
C LEU A 71 1.82 8.53 1.52
N LYS A 72 2.73 9.06 0.71
CA LYS A 72 3.25 10.42 0.83
C LYS A 72 2.77 11.25 -0.34
N THR A 73 2.31 12.46 -0.07
CA THR A 73 1.92 13.46 -1.07
C THR A 73 2.62 14.78 -0.72
N ASP A 74 2.61 15.74 -1.64
CA ASP A 74 3.24 17.06 -1.42
C ASP A 74 2.43 17.98 -0.49
N SER A 75 1.28 17.55 0.02
CA SER A 75 0.49 18.40 0.91
C SER A 75 1.19 18.54 2.27
N PRO A 76 1.30 19.76 2.82
CA PRO A 76 1.87 19.94 4.15
C PRO A 76 1.06 19.12 5.14
N SER A 77 1.75 18.20 5.83
CA SER A 77 1.15 17.25 6.76
C SER A 77 0.43 17.96 7.89
N ILE A 78 -0.90 18.11 7.80
CA ILE A 78 -1.71 18.67 8.89
C ILE A 78 -1.79 17.68 10.07
N LEU A 79 -1.46 16.39 9.87
CA LEU A 79 -1.58 15.37 10.91
C LEU A 79 -0.35 14.45 10.93
N LYS A 80 0.70 14.86 11.65
CA LYS A 80 1.64 13.88 12.24
C LYS A 80 0.90 13.10 13.32
N ARG A 81 0.16 12.06 12.92
CA ARG A 81 -0.20 10.99 13.87
C ARG A 81 0.86 9.92 13.74
N ASP A 82 1.51 9.60 14.85
CA ASP A 82 2.39 8.44 14.91
C ASP A 82 1.58 7.21 14.53
N PHE A 83 2.04 6.50 13.50
CA PHE A 83 1.44 5.22 13.10
C PHE A 83 1.68 4.22 14.23
N ARG A 84 0.61 3.81 14.91
CA ARG A 84 0.67 2.81 16.00
C ARG A 84 0.07 1.51 15.50
N TYR A 85 0.79 0.42 15.74
CA TYR A 85 0.26 -0.92 15.57
C TYR A 85 -0.67 -1.20 16.75
N GLU A 86 -1.92 -1.56 16.49
CA GLU A 86 -2.76 -2.22 17.50
C GLU A 86 -2.50 -3.72 17.39
N LEU A 87 -1.91 -4.28 18.44
CA LEU A 87 -1.86 -5.73 18.63
C LEU A 87 -3.22 -6.13 19.21
N CYS A 88 -4.08 -6.74 18.39
CA CYS A 88 -5.24 -7.48 18.88
C CYS A 88 -4.80 -8.81 19.49
#